data_AF-A0A1G8GAW1-F1
#
_entry.id   AF-A0A1G8GAW1-F1
#
_cell.length_a   1.000
_cell.length_b   1.000
_cell.length_c   1.000
_cell.angle_alpha   90.00
_cell.angle_beta   90.00
_cell.angle_gamma   90.00
#
_symmetry.space_group_name_H-M   'P 1'
#
loop_
_entity.id
_entity.type
_entity.pdbx_description
1 polymer ?
#
loop_
_entity_poly.entity_id
_entity_poly.type
_entity_poly.pdbx_seq_one_letter_code
_entity_poly.pdbx_strand_id
1 'polypeptide(L)'
;MINIVREFLPKPDQARAFLRALYATEADLLPDYSNKTLTIRLHHSARAHTDEVIAKLCEELNATETFFPRSGLRLIFKLGSS
;
A
#
# COMPACT_ATOMS: atom_id res chain seq x y z
N MET A 1 5.52 -2.98 9.19
CA MET A 1 4.69 -3.59 8.12
C MET A 1 4.26 -5.02 8.42
N ILE A 2 5.16 -5.97 8.72
CA ILE A 2 4.73 -7.37 8.94
C ILE A 2 3.78 -7.57 10.13
N ASN A 3 3.93 -6.80 11.21
CA ASN A 3 3.04 -6.88 12.37
C ASN A 3 1.61 -6.42 12.02
N ILE A 4 1.48 -5.34 11.25
CA ILE A 4 0.20 -4.83 10.72
C ILE A 4 -0.47 -5.93 9.89
N VAL A 5 0.25 -6.49 8.91
CA VAL A 5 -0.32 -7.54 8.05
C VAL A 5 -0.72 -8.78 8.83
N ARG A 6 0.06 -9.20 9.84
CA ARG A 6 -0.26 -10.36 10.69
C ARG A 6 -1.57 -10.20 11.46
N GLU A 7 -1.93 -8.98 11.83
CA GLU A 7 -3.17 -8.70 12.57
C GLU A 7 -4.42 -8.88 11.71
N PHE A 8 -4.32 -8.53 10.42
CA PHE A 8 -5.45 -8.57 9.49
C PHE A 8 -5.48 -9.82 8.58
N LEU A 9 -4.39 -10.60 8.51
CA LEU A 9 -4.37 -11.81 7.69
C LEU A 9 -5.04 -13.00 8.42
N PRO A 10 -5.92 -13.77 7.75
CA PRO A 10 -6.50 -14.99 8.34
C PRO A 10 -5.46 -16.05 8.73
N LYS A 11 -4.28 -16.01 8.10
CA LYS A 11 -3.16 -16.92 8.37
C LYS A 11 -1.88 -16.10 8.62
N PRO A 12 -1.59 -15.70 9.86
CA PRO A 12 -0.48 -14.77 10.15
C PRO A 12 0.89 -15.30 9.73
N ASP A 13 1.10 -16.62 9.66
CA ASP A 13 2.33 -17.22 9.16
C ASP A 13 2.62 -16.90 7.67
N GLN A 14 1.58 -16.58 6.90
CA GLN A 14 1.71 -16.20 5.49
C GLN A 14 2.02 -14.71 5.30
N ALA A 15 2.05 -13.89 6.35
CA ALA A 15 2.24 -12.44 6.24
C ALA A 15 3.55 -12.06 5.51
N ARG A 16 4.63 -12.83 5.69
CA ARG A 16 5.89 -12.59 4.99
C ARG A 16 5.78 -12.90 3.50
N ALA A 17 5.12 -14.00 3.14
CA ALA A 17 4.92 -14.38 1.75
C ALA A 17 4.01 -13.37 1.03
N PHE A 18 2.95 -12.93 1.72
CA PHE A 18 2.06 -11.88 1.28
C PHE A 18 2.81 -10.57 0.96
N LEU A 19 3.60 -10.05 1.91
CA LEU A 19 4.35 -8.82 1.71
C LEU A 19 5.36 -8.95 0.56
N ARG A 20 6.03 -10.10 0.44
CA ARG A 20 6.94 -10.36 -0.68
C ARG A 20 6.23 -10.31 -2.02
N ALA A 21 5.05 -10.91 -2.12
CA ALA A 21 4.26 -10.84 -3.34
C ALA A 21 3.84 -9.39 -3.64
N LEU A 22 3.33 -8.66 -2.63
CA LEU A 22 2.94 -7.27 -2.77
C LEU A 22 4.08 -6.36 -3.26
N TYR A 23 5.29 -6.54 -2.72
CA TYR A 23 6.47 -5.76 -3.14
C TYR A 23 6.97 -6.12 -4.55
N ALA A 24 6.60 -7.29 -5.07
CA ALA A 24 6.93 -7.72 -6.42
C ALA A 24 5.88 -7.28 -7.45
N THR A 25 4.71 -6.83 -7.01
CA THR A 25 3.68 -6.31 -7.90
C THR A 25 4.05 -4.91 -8.36
N GLU A 26 3.78 -4.61 -9.63
CA GLU A 26 3.86 -3.24 -10.15
C GLU A 26 2.86 -2.34 -9.41
N ALA A 27 3.17 -1.04 -9.37
CA ALA A 27 2.32 -0.02 -8.78
C ALA A 27 2.36 1.23 -9.65
N ASP A 28 1.22 1.90 -9.80
CA ASP A 28 1.19 3.17 -10.54
C ASP A 28 1.66 4.30 -9.63
N LEU A 29 2.53 5.15 -10.17
CA LEU A 29 2.98 6.39 -9.53
C LEU A 29 2.32 7.58 -10.23
N LEU A 30 1.39 8.23 -9.53
CA LEU A 30 0.59 9.32 -10.06
C LEU A 30 0.92 10.61 -9.29
N PRO A 31 1.87 11.43 -9.78
CA PRO A 31 2.20 12.70 -9.15
C PRO A 31 1.09 13.73 -9.38
N ASP A 32 0.69 14.42 -8.32
CA ASP A 32 -0.18 15.59 -8.35
C ASP A 32 0.59 16.77 -7.74
N TYR A 33 1.19 17.57 -8.63
CA TYR A 33 1.98 18.73 -8.22
C TYR A 33 1.13 19.86 -7.66
N SER A 34 -0.13 19.98 -8.07
CA SER A 34 -1.05 21.00 -7.58
C SER A 34 -1.40 20.77 -6.12
N ASN A 35 -1.69 19.51 -5.76
CA ASN A 35 -2.00 19.12 -4.39
C ASN A 35 -0.77 18.69 -3.58
N LYS A 36 0.43 18.73 -4.17
CA LYS A 36 1.69 18.26 -3.57
C LYS A 36 1.60 16.83 -3.03
N THR A 37 0.98 15.94 -3.80
CA THR A 37 0.87 14.52 -3.44
C THR A 37 1.47 13.62 -4.52
N LEU A 38 1.91 12.43 -4.12
CA LEU A 38 2.29 11.34 -5.00
C LEU A 38 1.42 10.15 -4.63
N THR A 39 0.44 9.83 -5.48
CA THR A 39 -0.44 8.69 -5.25
C THR A 39 0.23 7.42 -5.74
N ILE A 40 0.39 6.45 -4.85
CA ILE A 40 0.91 5.10 -5.14
C ILE A 40 -0.28 4.16 -5.18
N ARG A 41 -0.64 3.65 -6.37
CA ARG A 41 -1.72 2.66 -6.53
C ARG A 41 -1.13 1.27 -6.47
N LEU A 42 -1.46 0.53 -5.42
CA LEU A 42 -1.04 -0.86 -5.24
C LEU A 42 -1.98 -1.77 -6.01
N HIS A 43 -1.44 -2.51 -6.99
CA HIS A 43 -2.19 -3.54 -7.71
C HIS A 43 -2.20 -4.84 -6.90
N HIS A 44 -3.31 -5.58 -6.94
CA HIS A 44 -3.42 -6.88 -6.28
C HIS A 44 -3.97 -7.94 -7.23
N SER A 45 -3.83 -9.20 -6.85
CA SER A 45 -4.33 -10.34 -7.62
C SER A 45 -5.64 -10.89 -7.02
N ALA A 46 -6.77 -10.52 -7.64
CA ALA A 46 -8.09 -11.17 -7.72
C ALA A 46 -8.81 -11.74 -6.47
N ARG A 47 -8.28 -11.59 -5.25
CA ARG A 47 -8.86 -12.12 -4.00
C ARG A 47 -9.38 -11.03 -3.07
N ALA A 48 -10.70 -10.91 -2.93
CA ALA A 48 -11.34 -9.87 -2.09
C ALA A 48 -10.82 -9.78 -0.64
N HIS A 49 -10.47 -10.91 0.01
CA HIS A 49 -9.90 -10.88 1.36
C HIS A 49 -8.50 -10.26 1.44
N THR A 50 -7.78 -10.20 0.32
CA THR A 50 -6.47 -9.55 0.23
C THR A 50 -6.64 -8.03 0.15
N ASP A 51 -7.76 -7.55 -0.40
CA ASP A 51 -8.03 -6.12 -0.57
C ASP A 51 -8.25 -5.42 0.76
N GLU A 52 -8.97 -6.06 1.70
CA GLU A 52 -9.17 -5.51 3.04
C GLU A 52 -7.83 -5.33 3.77
N VAL A 53 -6.93 -6.31 3.65
CA VAL A 53 -5.60 -6.27 4.27
C VAL A 53 -4.74 -5.17 3.64
N ILE A 54 -4.79 -5.01 2.30
CA ILE A 54 -4.07 -3.94 1.60
C ILE A 54 -4.67 -2.57 1.95
N ALA A 55 -5.99 -2.45 2.06
CA ALA A 55 -6.65 -1.22 2.47
C ALA A 55 -6.20 -0.79 3.88
N LYS A 56 -6.14 -1.72 4.83
CA LYS A 56 -5.59 -1.45 6.18
C LYS A 56 -4.12 -1.08 6.14
N LEU A 57 -3.33 -1.74 5.31
CA LEU A 57 -1.93 -1.36 5.14
C LEU A 57 -1.80 0.07 4.55
N CYS A 58 -2.64 0.45 3.59
CA CYS A 58 -2.67 1.80 3.02
C CYS A 58 -3.05 2.86 4.08
N GLU A 59 -4.04 2.58 4.94
CA GLU A 59 -4.41 3.47 6.05
C GLU A 59 -3.20 3.73 6.96
N GLU A 60 -2.52 2.68 7.41
CA GLU A 60 -1.34 2.77 8.26
C GLU A 60 -0.19 3.53 7.59
N LEU A 61 0.06 3.27 6.31
CA LEU A 61 1.10 3.98 5.55
C LEU A 61 0.75 5.47 5.39
N ASN A 62 -0.51 5.81 5.12
CA ASN A 62 -0.95 7.19 4.98
C ASN A 62 -0.92 7.98 6.29
N ALA A 63 -1.10 7.30 7.43
CA ALA A 63 -1.01 7.88 8.76
C ALA A 63 0.42 8.34 9.13
N THR A 64 1.45 7.80 8.46
CA THR A 64 2.85 8.24 8.67
C THR A 64 3.13 9.62 8.09
N GLU A 65 2.24 10.15 7.24
CA GLU A 65 2.39 11.44 6.55
C GLU A 65 3.74 11.58 5.81
N THR A 66 4.28 10.47 5.31
CA THR A 66 5.61 10.42 4.70
C THR A 66 5.69 11.28 3.43
N PHE A 67 6.80 11.99 3.28
CA PHE A 67 7.12 12.76 2.08
C PHE A 67 8.13 12.02 1.19
N PHE A 68 7.92 12.06 -0.11
CA PHE A 68 8.88 11.54 -1.07
C PHE A 68 10.15 12.41 -1.07
N PRO A 69 11.35 11.81 -1.07
CA PRO A 69 12.59 12.55 -0.94
C PRO A 69 12.75 13.64 -2.00
N ARG A 70 13.17 14.83 -1.57
CA ARG A 70 13.58 15.95 -2.44
C ARG A 70 12.49 16.48 -3.40
N SER A 71 11.24 16.05 -3.31
CA SER A 71 10.14 16.53 -4.17
C SER A 71 9.09 17.34 -3.41
N GLY A 72 9.02 17.20 -2.07
CA GLY A 72 7.97 17.82 -1.26
C GLY A 72 6.57 17.23 -1.51
N LEU A 73 6.48 16.10 -2.23
CA LEU A 73 5.23 15.39 -2.47
C LEU A 73 4.93 14.45 -1.29
N ARG A 74 3.75 14.59 -0.68
CA ARG A 74 3.27 13.63 0.33
C ARG A 74 2.83 12.33 -0.34
N LEU A 75 3.27 11.20 0.20
CA LEU A 75 2.86 9.88 -0.29
C LEU A 75 1.42 9.58 0.12
N ILE A 76 0.63 9.11 -0.85
CA ILE A 76 -0.74 8.65 -0.63
C ILE A 76 -0.90 7.26 -1.25
N PHE A 77 -1.04 6.24 -0.41
CA PHE A 77 -1.24 4.85 -0.83
C PHE A 77 -2.73 4.57 -1.02
N LYS A 78 -3.08 3.92 -2.14
CA LYS A 78 -4.45 3.49 -2.46
C LYS A 78 -4.44 2.09 -3.06
N LEU A 79 -5.51 1.33 -2.81
CA LEU A 79 -5.77 0.10 -3.56
C LEU A 79 -6.11 0.46 -5.01
N GLY A 80 -5.45 -0.18 -5.97
CA GLY A 80 -5.79 -0.07 -7.38
C GLY A 80 -7.06 -0.84 -7.70
N SER A 81 -8.05 -0.17 -8.28
CA SER A 81 -9.14 -0.87 -8.98
C SER A 81 -8.59 -1.49 -10.27
N SER A 82 -8.80 -2.81 -10.43
CA SER A 82 -8.58 -3.53 -11.69
C SER A 82 -9.52 -3.05 -12.79
#